data_AF-A0A2D5XQR0-F1
#
_entry.id   AF-A0A2D5XQR0-F1
#
_cell.length_a   1.000
_cell.length_b   1.000
_cell.length_c   1.000
_cell.angle_alpha   90.00
_cell.angle_beta   90.00
_cell.angle_gamma   90.00
#
_symmetry.space_group_name_H-M   'P 1'
#
loop_
_entity.id
_entity.type
_entity.pdbx_description
1 polymer ?
#
loop_
_entity_poly.entity_id
_entity_poly.type
_entity_poly.pdbx_seq_one_letter_code
_entity_poly.pdbx_strand_id
1 'polypeptide(L)'
;MIRVLLVESDSAERLVLSSRLSDFGYQVSVADSGFSALSIASEERTEVVLLSAALDGELGATEAIKRLRDILVQSGAPILVYRQGGISVERVQEFYHAGCDAILDRSEMAAIHSVLGAYQRTFRRLNELGVQNRIVAGQVRRMEEERAQQAPGVEPMSDGSSPRPAGLVVVDSQGIVRHADRGALSIVSSKCIGQRLGAISPGTGLEGFVRDAHLGSRRSFRMELRSRGDAPNRFLSVHVVPTALGSQNDEPSLRVVLFHERGARQEEMAPDSSNAGIAQKDFDELLLMAHRYYTPAAIIGSGPITRALKSSVARTAKRSGCVLIRGNQGSERDLIARILHYSGSSNGTLVNFSCGSVPVTSEQAILLGGVVNGKAQSGHLTAGTAGTLILENVEKLDPSVQAQLAKLLDRGIYDKGQGIERVAMRIVATSTVDLEELADRDEFDPVLLGHLYHHRIDIPALCDRQEDLHEIVQGILDENGDSKGVMRVSPQALDLLAEQQWADDLEELRSVVRTAMNHCEGDLLDVAQLASILGLDPLHGRDREAQRDPMVHAAQLAPIRHQPGASATGGPWAITEEDPISLDHYEMKALLRALNATRGDKLEAARLLKLGKSTLYRKLKRFGIR
;
A
#
# COMPACT_ATOMS: atom_id res chain seq x y z
N MET A 1 -17.40 -29.36 20.69
CA MET A 1 -16.72 -30.20 19.69
C MET A 1 -17.59 -30.20 18.45
N ILE A 2 -17.04 -29.99 17.25
CA ILE A 2 -17.86 -29.69 16.08
C ILE A 2 -18.35 -30.95 15.39
N ARG A 3 -19.65 -30.98 15.09
CA ARG A 3 -20.33 -32.16 14.54
C ARG A 3 -20.29 -32.16 13.02
N VAL A 4 -19.47 -33.03 12.47
CA VAL A 4 -19.29 -33.21 11.02
C VAL A 4 -20.05 -34.46 10.58
N LEU A 5 -20.94 -34.30 9.61
CA LEU A 5 -21.55 -35.42 8.91
C LEU A 5 -20.71 -35.75 7.67
N LEU A 6 -20.00 -36.88 7.72
CA LEU A 6 -19.22 -37.40 6.59
C LEU A 6 -20.08 -38.36 5.76
N VAL A 7 -20.28 -38.04 4.48
CA VAL A 7 -21.08 -38.84 3.54
C VAL A 7 -20.16 -39.39 2.45
N GLU A 8 -19.84 -40.67 2.52
CA GLU A 8 -18.89 -41.34 1.63
C GLU A 8 -19.35 -42.78 1.36
N SER A 9 -19.41 -43.20 0.09
CA SER A 9 -19.81 -44.55 -0.27
C SER A 9 -18.65 -45.54 -0.22
N ASP A 10 -17.42 -45.09 -0.45
CA ASP A 10 -16.24 -45.96 -0.35
C ASP A 10 -15.86 -46.24 1.11
N SER A 11 -15.90 -47.52 1.48
CA SER A 11 -15.66 -47.95 2.86
C SER A 11 -14.23 -47.64 3.38
N ALA A 12 -13.22 -47.62 2.51
CA ALA A 12 -11.83 -47.38 2.89
C ALA A 12 -11.57 -45.88 3.07
N GLU A 13 -12.01 -45.04 2.12
CA GLU A 13 -11.89 -43.58 2.23
C GLU A 13 -12.65 -43.05 3.43
N ARG A 14 -13.86 -43.56 3.65
CA ARG A 14 -14.69 -43.20 4.79
C ARG A 14 -14.02 -43.50 6.13
N LEU A 15 -13.36 -44.65 6.26
CA LEU A 15 -12.63 -45.02 7.46
C LEU A 15 -11.43 -44.10 7.70
N VAL A 16 -10.66 -43.78 6.65
CA VAL A 16 -9.49 -42.90 6.73
C VAL A 16 -9.90 -41.47 7.11
N LEU A 17 -10.92 -40.91 6.44
CA LEU A 17 -11.38 -39.55 6.68
C LEU A 17 -12.04 -39.42 8.06
N SER A 18 -12.87 -40.38 8.46
CA SER A 18 -13.50 -40.39 9.79
C SER A 18 -12.46 -40.44 10.91
N SER A 19 -11.45 -41.31 10.78
CA SER A 19 -10.35 -41.42 11.75
C SER A 19 -9.57 -40.11 11.86
N ARG A 20 -9.13 -39.54 10.73
CA ARG A 20 -8.35 -38.31 10.73
C ARG A 20 -9.14 -37.10 11.23
N LEU A 21 -10.42 -36.98 10.87
CA LEU A 21 -11.29 -35.93 11.41
C LEU A 21 -11.47 -36.09 12.93
N SER A 22 -11.58 -37.32 13.42
CA SER A 22 -11.64 -37.58 14.87
C SER A 22 -10.33 -37.16 15.56
N ASP A 23 -9.16 -37.44 14.96
CA ASP A 23 -7.85 -37.01 15.46
C ASP A 23 -7.72 -35.47 15.54
N PHE A 24 -8.33 -34.75 14.61
CA PHE A 24 -8.42 -33.28 14.64
C PHE A 24 -9.46 -32.74 15.64
N GLY A 25 -10.10 -33.61 16.42
CA GLY A 25 -11.04 -33.24 17.48
C GLY A 25 -12.44 -32.89 16.99
N TYR A 26 -12.86 -33.42 15.83
CA TYR A 26 -14.25 -33.33 15.37
C TYR A 26 -15.07 -34.51 15.89
N GLN A 27 -16.37 -34.29 16.14
CA GLN A 27 -17.32 -35.36 16.39
C GLN A 27 -17.90 -35.77 15.03
N VAL A 28 -17.58 -36.97 14.55
CA VAL A 28 -17.91 -37.39 13.19
C VAL A 28 -19.06 -38.39 13.20
N SER A 29 -20.17 -38.04 12.56
CA SER A 29 -21.23 -38.98 12.19
C SER A 29 -21.03 -39.39 10.73
N VAL A 30 -21.23 -40.67 10.41
CA VAL A 30 -20.81 -41.23 9.12
C VAL A 30 -22.01 -41.86 8.40
N ALA A 31 -22.15 -41.56 7.11
CA ALA A 31 -23.17 -42.13 6.21
C ALA A 31 -22.50 -42.80 5.00
N ASP A 32 -23.02 -43.97 4.55
CA ASP A 32 -22.62 -44.66 3.30
C ASP A 32 -23.35 -44.14 2.06
N SER A 33 -24.46 -43.46 2.25
CA SER A 33 -25.40 -43.16 1.18
C SER A 33 -26.13 -41.85 1.44
N GLY A 34 -26.67 -41.26 0.37
CA GLY A 34 -27.45 -40.03 0.48
C GLY A 34 -28.69 -40.20 1.37
N PHE A 35 -29.34 -41.37 1.34
CA PHE A 35 -30.49 -41.66 2.22
C PHE A 35 -30.09 -41.75 3.69
N SER A 36 -29.01 -42.46 4.00
CA SER A 36 -28.45 -42.52 5.36
C SER A 36 -28.08 -41.13 5.87
N ALA A 37 -27.46 -40.30 5.01
CA ALA A 37 -27.11 -38.92 5.34
C ALA A 37 -28.34 -38.06 5.69
N LEU A 38 -29.45 -38.21 4.96
CA LEU A 38 -30.70 -37.48 5.25
C LEU A 38 -31.30 -37.91 6.60
N SER A 39 -31.31 -39.21 6.90
CA SER A 39 -31.78 -39.74 8.18
C SER A 39 -30.97 -39.12 9.33
N ILE A 40 -29.64 -39.20 9.26
CA ILE A 40 -28.75 -38.65 10.28
C ILE A 40 -28.91 -37.14 10.42
N ALA A 41 -28.98 -36.40 9.31
CA ALA A 41 -29.15 -34.94 9.35
C ALA A 41 -30.48 -34.49 9.95
N SER A 42 -31.52 -35.33 9.88
CA SER A 42 -32.83 -35.04 10.47
C SER A 42 -32.94 -35.37 11.96
N GLU A 43 -32.18 -36.36 12.44
CA GLU A 43 -32.20 -36.82 13.83
C GLU A 43 -31.10 -36.16 14.68
N GLU A 44 -29.96 -35.85 14.07
CA GLU A 44 -28.78 -35.32 14.73
C GLU A 44 -28.47 -33.89 14.31
N ARG A 45 -28.06 -33.09 15.29
CA ARG A 45 -27.57 -31.73 15.03
C ARG A 45 -26.24 -31.77 14.27
N THR A 46 -26.30 -31.43 13.00
CA THR A 46 -25.14 -31.34 12.10
C THR A 46 -24.68 -29.88 11.96
N GLU A 47 -23.39 -29.63 12.13
CA GLU A 47 -22.80 -28.29 12.00
C GLU A 47 -22.06 -28.10 10.67
N VAL A 48 -21.55 -29.18 10.06
CA VAL A 48 -21.01 -29.18 8.69
C VAL A 48 -21.27 -30.53 8.04
N VAL A 49 -21.59 -30.55 6.75
CA VAL A 49 -21.65 -31.77 5.93
C VAL A 49 -20.44 -31.81 5.01
N LEU A 50 -19.75 -32.96 4.97
CA LEU A 50 -18.68 -33.26 4.04
C LEU A 50 -19.13 -34.44 3.18
N LEU A 51 -19.38 -34.21 1.88
CA LEU A 51 -20.04 -35.14 0.98
C LEU A 51 -19.16 -35.52 -0.21
N SER A 52 -19.04 -36.81 -0.49
CA SER A 52 -18.28 -37.30 -1.64
C SER A 52 -18.98 -36.98 -2.96
N ALA A 53 -18.24 -36.40 -3.91
CA ALA A 53 -18.73 -36.12 -5.25
C ALA A 53 -19.06 -37.41 -6.02
N ALA A 54 -18.40 -38.52 -5.67
CA ALA A 54 -18.59 -39.84 -6.26
C ALA A 54 -19.51 -40.72 -5.41
N LEU A 55 -20.52 -40.12 -4.76
CA LEU A 55 -21.48 -40.87 -3.95
C LEU A 55 -22.25 -41.87 -4.81
N ASP A 56 -22.02 -43.15 -4.55
CA ASP A 56 -22.70 -44.27 -5.20
C ASP A 56 -24.03 -44.59 -4.51
N GLY A 57 -25.02 -45.06 -5.28
CA GLY A 57 -26.33 -45.50 -4.77
C GLY A 57 -27.52 -44.83 -5.46
N GLU A 58 -28.74 -45.14 -4.99
CA GLU A 58 -30.00 -44.66 -5.57
C GLU A 58 -30.18 -43.13 -5.47
N LEU A 59 -29.61 -42.52 -4.41
CA LEU A 59 -29.60 -41.08 -4.23
C LEU A 59 -28.20 -40.52 -4.50
N GLY A 60 -27.95 -40.15 -5.75
CA GLY A 60 -26.68 -39.58 -6.18
C GLY A 60 -26.36 -38.24 -5.49
N ALA A 61 -25.08 -37.88 -5.50
CA ALA A 61 -24.55 -36.70 -4.80
C ALA A 61 -25.35 -35.40 -5.04
N THR A 62 -25.73 -35.10 -6.29
CA THR A 62 -26.48 -33.87 -6.64
C THR A 62 -27.85 -33.81 -5.96
N GLU A 63 -28.59 -34.91 -5.92
CA GLU A 63 -29.91 -34.96 -5.30
C GLU A 63 -29.80 -35.00 -3.77
N ALA A 64 -28.77 -35.67 -3.23
CA ALA A 64 -28.47 -35.65 -1.81
C ALA A 64 -28.19 -34.22 -1.30
N ILE A 65 -27.42 -33.42 -2.04
CA ILE A 65 -27.11 -32.02 -1.69
C ILE A 65 -28.40 -31.18 -1.61
N LYS A 66 -29.30 -31.29 -2.61
CA LYS A 66 -30.57 -30.54 -2.61
C LYS A 66 -31.40 -30.82 -1.37
N ARG A 67 -31.60 -32.11 -1.06
CA ARG A 67 -32.43 -32.51 0.08
C ARG A 67 -31.79 -32.21 1.42
N LEU A 68 -30.47 -32.38 1.54
CA LEU A 68 -29.74 -31.97 2.73
C LEU A 68 -29.81 -30.46 2.93
N ARG A 69 -29.77 -29.67 1.85
CA ARG A 69 -29.92 -28.22 1.92
C ARG A 69 -31.25 -27.84 2.53
N ASP A 70 -32.34 -28.45 2.09
CA ASP A 70 -33.69 -28.17 2.60
C ASP A 70 -33.82 -28.45 4.11
N ILE A 71 -33.19 -29.53 4.60
CA ILE A 71 -33.16 -29.87 6.03
C ILE A 71 -32.30 -28.88 6.82
N LEU A 72 -31.16 -28.48 6.27
CA LEU A 72 -30.15 -27.67 6.97
C LEU A 72 -30.36 -26.16 6.82
N VAL A 73 -31.40 -25.70 6.12
CA VAL A 73 -31.72 -24.27 5.97
C VAL A 73 -31.80 -23.57 7.33
N GLN A 74 -32.42 -24.21 8.33
CA GLN A 74 -32.63 -23.61 9.64
C GLN A 74 -31.36 -23.56 10.50
N SER A 75 -30.46 -24.54 10.35
CA SER A 75 -29.19 -24.58 11.08
C SER A 75 -28.09 -23.76 10.38
N GLY A 76 -28.24 -23.50 9.07
CA GLY A 76 -27.24 -22.80 8.26
C GLY A 76 -25.95 -23.61 8.08
N ALA A 77 -25.99 -24.93 8.30
CA ALA A 77 -24.81 -25.77 8.20
C ALA A 77 -24.31 -25.84 6.74
N PRO A 78 -23.02 -25.61 6.49
CA PRO A 78 -22.48 -25.68 5.13
C PRO A 78 -22.37 -27.13 4.64
N ILE A 79 -22.58 -27.33 3.34
CA ILE A 79 -22.38 -28.60 2.63
C ILE A 79 -21.16 -28.44 1.72
N LEU A 80 -20.11 -29.19 2.04
CA LEU A 80 -18.86 -29.22 1.31
C LEU A 80 -18.79 -30.52 0.51
N VAL A 81 -18.59 -30.41 -0.80
CA VAL A 81 -18.40 -31.58 -1.66
C VAL A 81 -16.91 -31.81 -1.88
N TYR A 82 -16.44 -33.05 -1.86
CA TYR A 82 -15.02 -33.36 -2.15
C TYR A 82 -14.88 -34.53 -3.12
N ARG A 83 -13.77 -34.63 -3.83
CA ARG A 83 -13.44 -35.79 -4.67
C ARG A 83 -11.95 -36.07 -4.69
N GLN A 84 -11.59 -37.32 -4.96
CA GLN A 84 -10.25 -37.67 -5.43
C GLN A 84 -10.21 -37.63 -6.97
N GLY A 85 -9.51 -36.65 -7.52
CA GLY A 85 -9.41 -36.43 -8.97
C GLY A 85 -10.47 -35.50 -9.52
N GLY A 86 -10.09 -34.79 -10.60
CA GLY A 86 -10.84 -33.67 -11.18
C GLY A 86 -12.35 -33.88 -11.31
N ILE A 87 -13.13 -32.88 -10.92
CA ILE A 87 -14.57 -32.83 -11.18
C ILE A 87 -14.80 -32.08 -12.50
N SER A 88 -15.62 -32.64 -13.41
CA SER A 88 -15.93 -31.95 -14.66
C SER A 88 -16.68 -30.65 -14.40
N VAL A 89 -16.52 -29.68 -15.30
CA VAL A 89 -17.14 -28.35 -15.17
C VAL A 89 -18.66 -28.45 -15.10
N GLU A 90 -19.27 -29.38 -15.87
CA GLU A 90 -20.73 -29.59 -15.82
C GLU A 90 -21.17 -30.08 -14.43
N ARG A 91 -20.44 -31.05 -13.86
CA ARG A 91 -20.78 -31.65 -12.56
C ARG A 91 -20.53 -30.68 -11.39
N VAL A 92 -19.52 -29.83 -11.50
CA VAL A 92 -19.30 -28.69 -10.57
C VAL A 92 -20.51 -27.76 -10.57
N GLN A 93 -21.00 -27.38 -11.76
CA GLN A 93 -22.16 -26.51 -11.88
C GLN A 93 -23.41 -27.18 -11.29
N GLU A 94 -23.62 -28.47 -11.56
CA GLU A 94 -24.75 -29.22 -11.00
C GLU A 94 -24.76 -29.22 -9.47
N PHE A 95 -23.61 -29.45 -8.82
CA PHE A 95 -23.51 -29.45 -7.36
C PHE A 95 -23.76 -28.07 -6.74
N TYR A 96 -23.31 -26.99 -7.38
CA TYR A 96 -23.63 -25.65 -6.91
C TYR A 96 -25.10 -25.29 -7.10
N HIS A 97 -25.72 -25.66 -8.23
CA HIS A 97 -27.16 -25.48 -8.43
C HIS A 97 -27.99 -26.31 -7.45
N ALA A 98 -27.45 -27.44 -7.00
CA ALA A 98 -28.04 -28.25 -5.94
C ALA A 98 -27.93 -27.61 -4.54
N GLY A 99 -27.10 -26.58 -4.36
CA GLY A 99 -26.94 -25.87 -3.09
C GLY A 99 -25.72 -26.33 -2.29
N CYS A 100 -24.65 -26.79 -2.92
CA CYS A 100 -23.34 -26.99 -2.28
C CYS A 100 -22.67 -25.62 -1.97
N ASP A 101 -21.97 -25.49 -0.85
CA ASP A 101 -21.27 -24.25 -0.45
C ASP A 101 -19.81 -24.20 -0.92
N ALA A 102 -19.15 -25.34 -1.04
CA ALA A 102 -17.79 -25.42 -1.57
C ALA A 102 -17.49 -26.80 -2.13
N ILE A 103 -16.67 -26.84 -3.18
CA ILE A 103 -16.21 -28.08 -3.80
C ILE A 103 -14.69 -28.17 -3.66
N LEU A 104 -14.21 -29.31 -3.15
CA LEU A 104 -12.80 -29.60 -2.88
C LEU A 104 -12.32 -30.62 -3.92
N ASP A 105 -11.42 -30.20 -4.79
CA ASP A 105 -10.92 -30.98 -5.93
C ASP A 105 -9.94 -32.11 -5.52
N ARG A 106 -9.54 -32.12 -4.23
CA ARG A 106 -8.72 -33.18 -3.64
C ARG A 106 -9.22 -33.52 -2.25
N SER A 107 -9.20 -34.81 -1.90
CA SER A 107 -9.43 -35.31 -0.54
C SER A 107 -8.26 -35.02 0.42
N GLU A 108 -7.48 -33.97 0.16
CA GLU A 108 -6.35 -33.56 0.98
C GLU A 108 -6.85 -33.00 2.32
N MET A 109 -6.51 -33.71 3.40
CA MET A 109 -6.99 -33.40 4.74
C MET A 109 -6.60 -32.01 5.24
N ALA A 110 -5.48 -31.46 4.80
CA ALA A 110 -5.06 -30.11 5.17
C ALA A 110 -6.01 -29.05 4.58
N ALA A 111 -6.47 -29.24 3.34
CA ALA A 111 -7.43 -28.36 2.69
C ALA A 111 -8.82 -28.47 3.33
N ILE A 112 -9.28 -29.70 3.58
CA ILE A 112 -10.54 -29.97 4.31
C ILE A 112 -10.50 -29.30 5.68
N HIS A 113 -9.43 -29.51 6.46
CA HIS A 113 -9.29 -28.91 7.79
C HIS A 113 -9.24 -27.37 7.75
N SER A 114 -8.56 -26.79 6.76
CA SER A 114 -8.47 -25.32 6.59
C SER A 114 -9.83 -24.69 6.27
N VAL A 115 -10.59 -25.32 5.36
CA VAL A 115 -11.93 -24.87 4.98
C VAL A 115 -12.89 -25.05 6.14
N LEU A 116 -12.87 -26.21 6.82
CA LEU A 116 -13.64 -26.42 8.04
C LEU A 116 -13.29 -25.36 9.09
N GLY A 117 -12.01 -25.11 9.37
CA GLY A 117 -11.58 -24.09 10.32
C GLY A 117 -12.03 -22.66 9.97
N ALA A 118 -12.06 -22.31 8.68
CA ALA A 118 -12.59 -21.02 8.21
C ALA A 118 -14.11 -20.90 8.44
N TYR A 119 -14.86 -21.96 8.16
CA TYR A 119 -16.31 -21.99 8.43
C TYR A 119 -16.62 -21.97 9.93
N GLN A 120 -15.83 -22.65 10.77
CA GLN A 120 -15.98 -22.63 12.23
C GLN A 120 -15.83 -21.22 12.82
N ARG A 121 -14.82 -20.47 12.37
CA ARG A 121 -14.60 -19.08 12.81
C ARG A 121 -15.76 -18.18 12.41
N THR A 122 -16.34 -18.42 11.24
CA THR A 122 -17.48 -17.66 10.72
C THR A 122 -18.77 -17.99 11.48
N PHE A 123 -19.02 -19.28 11.74
CA PHE A 123 -20.24 -19.74 12.42
C PHE A 123 -20.29 -19.37 13.91
N ARG A 124 -19.15 -19.43 14.64
CA ARG A 124 -19.08 -18.93 16.03
C ARG A 124 -19.35 -17.43 16.11
N ARG A 125 -18.78 -16.67 15.19
CA ARG A 125 -18.95 -15.21 15.11
C ARG A 125 -20.41 -14.82 14.81
N LEU A 126 -21.10 -15.55 13.94
CA LEU A 126 -22.52 -15.33 13.66
C LEU A 126 -23.42 -15.63 14.88
N ASN A 127 -23.11 -16.68 15.64
CA ASN A 127 -23.86 -17.00 16.86
C ASN A 127 -23.58 -16.02 18.00
N GLU A 128 -22.34 -15.59 18.19
CA GLU A 128 -21.97 -14.55 19.17
C GLU A 128 -22.66 -13.22 18.85
N LEU A 129 -22.65 -12.80 17.58
CA LEU A 129 -23.36 -11.60 17.12
C LEU A 129 -24.89 -11.74 17.25
N GLY A 130 -25.46 -12.93 17.01
CA GLY A 130 -26.88 -13.18 17.20
C GLY A 130 -27.32 -13.13 18.68
N VAL A 131 -26.46 -13.55 19.62
CA VAL A 131 -26.72 -13.40 21.07
C VAL A 131 -26.57 -11.94 21.49
N GLN A 132 -25.53 -11.26 21.01
CA GLN A 132 -25.25 -9.88 21.36
C GLN A 132 -26.29 -8.91 20.77
N ASN A 133 -26.78 -9.16 19.55
CA ASN A 133 -27.89 -8.42 18.96
C ASN A 133 -29.22 -8.66 19.69
N ARG A 134 -29.47 -9.85 20.25
CA ARG A 134 -30.66 -10.07 21.09
C ARG A 134 -30.59 -9.30 22.41
N ILE A 135 -29.41 -9.21 23.01
CA ILE A 135 -29.19 -8.42 24.23
C ILE A 135 -29.36 -6.93 23.93
N VAL A 136 -28.75 -6.44 22.85
CA VAL A 136 -28.84 -5.03 22.41
C VAL A 136 -30.28 -4.70 21.99
N ALA A 137 -30.96 -5.55 21.24
CA ALA A 137 -32.38 -5.36 20.89
C ALA A 137 -33.28 -5.35 22.14
N GLY A 138 -32.96 -6.15 23.17
CA GLY A 138 -33.62 -6.10 24.46
C GLY A 138 -33.37 -4.80 25.23
N GLN A 139 -32.16 -4.23 25.14
CA GLN A 139 -31.82 -2.93 25.75
C GLN A 139 -32.45 -1.76 24.99
N VAL A 140 -32.48 -1.83 23.66
CA VAL A 140 -33.17 -0.88 22.79
C VAL A 140 -34.66 -0.90 23.05
N ARG A 141 -35.29 -2.08 23.18
CA ARG A 141 -36.70 -2.19 23.59
C ARG A 141 -36.99 -1.55 24.95
N ARG A 142 -36.14 -1.74 25.96
CA ARG A 142 -36.32 -1.06 27.27
C ARG A 142 -36.19 0.45 27.16
N MET A 143 -35.19 0.95 26.41
CA MET A 143 -35.03 2.39 26.16
C MET A 143 -36.17 2.98 25.31
N GLU A 144 -36.71 2.20 24.38
CA GLU A 144 -37.84 2.58 23.53
C GLU A 144 -39.16 2.53 24.32
N GLU A 145 -39.34 1.57 25.23
CA GLU A 145 -40.48 1.51 26.17
C GLU A 145 -40.46 2.70 27.15
N GLU A 146 -39.28 3.09 27.65
CA GLU A 146 -39.09 4.30 28.47
C GLU A 146 -39.36 5.59 27.68
N ARG A 147 -39.03 5.62 26.38
CA ARG A 147 -39.33 6.73 25.47
C ARG A 147 -40.78 6.76 24.98
N ALA A 148 -41.42 5.60 24.82
CA ALA A 148 -42.79 5.46 24.31
C ALA A 148 -43.85 5.88 25.34
N GLN A 149 -43.48 6.03 26.62
CA GLN A 149 -44.36 6.60 27.64
C GLN A 149 -44.60 8.12 27.49
N GLN A 150 -43.95 8.81 26.51
CA GLN A 150 -44.05 10.27 26.35
C GLN A 150 -44.62 10.83 25.03
N ALA A 151 -45.00 10.03 24.01
CA ALA A 151 -45.80 10.51 22.88
C ALA A 151 -46.35 9.35 22.03
N PRO A 152 -47.52 9.51 21.34
CA PRO A 152 -48.23 8.39 20.75
C PRO A 152 -47.79 8.04 19.32
N GLY A 153 -47.52 6.75 19.12
CA GLY A 153 -47.98 5.95 17.99
C GLY A 153 -47.19 5.98 16.69
N VAL A 154 -46.28 5.00 16.50
CA VAL A 154 -46.01 4.32 15.22
C VAL A 154 -45.62 2.86 15.48
N GLU A 155 -46.22 1.92 14.75
CA GLU A 155 -45.95 0.47 14.79
C GLU A 155 -44.63 0.08 14.09
N PRO A 156 -44.01 -1.07 14.44
CA PRO A 156 -42.68 -1.44 13.97
C PRO A 156 -42.67 -2.19 12.63
N MET A 157 -41.68 -1.92 11.78
CA MET A 157 -41.34 -2.74 10.61
C MET A 157 -40.03 -3.50 10.78
N SER A 158 -39.99 -4.66 10.12
CA SER A 158 -39.17 -5.83 10.37
C SER A 158 -37.73 -5.83 9.83
N ASP A 159 -36.87 -6.44 10.65
CA ASP A 159 -35.72 -7.32 10.41
C ASP A 159 -34.67 -7.02 9.32
N GLY A 160 -33.43 -6.87 9.79
CA GLY A 160 -32.25 -6.54 9.00
C GLY A 160 -31.45 -7.77 8.56
N SER A 161 -30.93 -7.71 7.32
CA SER A 161 -29.85 -8.58 6.86
C SER A 161 -28.70 -7.71 6.33
N SER A 162 -27.48 -7.96 6.82
CA SER A 162 -26.25 -7.35 6.30
C SER A 162 -25.89 -7.98 4.93
N PRO A 163 -25.47 -7.19 3.92
CA PRO A 163 -25.44 -7.65 2.53
C PRO A 163 -24.26 -8.58 2.21
N ARG A 164 -24.58 -9.71 1.56
CA ARG A 164 -23.65 -10.66 0.92
C ARG A 164 -22.85 -9.95 -0.19
N PRO A 165 -21.57 -10.29 -0.46
CA PRO A 165 -20.86 -9.76 -1.63
C PRO A 165 -21.61 -10.10 -2.92
N ALA A 166 -21.63 -9.15 -3.84
CA ALA A 166 -22.30 -9.25 -5.12
C ALA A 166 -21.49 -10.05 -6.17
N GLY A 167 -20.19 -10.30 -5.92
CA GLY A 167 -19.34 -11.18 -6.72
C GLY A 167 -17.95 -11.39 -6.12
N LEU A 168 -17.20 -12.38 -6.60
CA LEU A 168 -15.87 -12.77 -6.17
C LEU A 168 -15.03 -13.24 -7.36
N VAL A 169 -13.78 -12.80 -7.43
CA VAL A 169 -12.77 -13.23 -8.39
C VAL A 169 -11.50 -13.62 -7.64
N VAL A 170 -10.80 -14.69 -8.04
CA VAL A 170 -9.44 -14.98 -7.58
C VAL A 170 -8.48 -14.69 -8.70
N VAL A 171 -7.40 -13.97 -8.39
CA VAL A 171 -6.33 -13.68 -9.35
C VAL A 171 -4.98 -14.11 -8.84
N ASP A 172 -4.04 -14.30 -9.76
CA ASP A 172 -2.65 -14.58 -9.43
C ASP A 172 -1.79 -13.32 -9.21
N SER A 173 -0.50 -13.52 -8.99
CA SER A 173 0.47 -12.45 -8.77
C SER A 173 0.52 -11.43 -9.92
N GLN A 174 0.20 -11.87 -11.14
CA GLN A 174 0.23 -11.11 -12.40
C GLN A 174 -1.12 -10.47 -12.76
N GLY A 175 -2.15 -10.63 -11.92
CA GLY A 175 -3.49 -10.05 -12.14
C GLY A 175 -4.33 -10.81 -13.17
N ILE A 176 -3.99 -12.07 -13.47
CA ILE A 176 -4.80 -12.95 -14.34
C ILE A 176 -5.89 -13.61 -13.48
N VAL A 177 -7.13 -13.55 -13.95
CA VAL A 177 -8.29 -14.18 -13.30
C VAL A 177 -8.17 -15.69 -13.39
N ARG A 178 -7.98 -16.34 -12.23
CA ARG A 178 -7.92 -17.80 -12.09
C ARG A 178 -9.27 -18.40 -11.72
N HIS A 179 -10.11 -17.66 -11.00
CA HIS A 179 -11.44 -18.10 -10.59
C HIS A 179 -12.44 -16.93 -10.54
N ALA A 180 -13.73 -17.17 -10.72
CA ALA A 180 -14.79 -16.18 -10.57
C ALA A 180 -16.12 -16.84 -10.17
N ASP A 181 -16.87 -16.26 -9.24
CA ASP A 181 -18.20 -16.71 -8.85
C ASP A 181 -19.30 -16.17 -9.80
N ARG A 182 -20.55 -16.64 -9.63
CA ARG A 182 -21.69 -16.22 -10.47
C ARG A 182 -21.93 -14.70 -10.42
N GLY A 183 -21.70 -14.09 -9.27
CA GLY A 183 -21.82 -12.67 -9.06
C GLY A 183 -20.82 -11.89 -9.90
N ALA A 184 -19.55 -12.26 -9.84
CA ALA A 184 -18.47 -11.66 -10.61
C ALA A 184 -18.62 -11.89 -12.12
N LEU A 185 -19.11 -13.06 -12.55
CA LEU A 185 -19.39 -13.32 -13.96
C LEU A 185 -20.52 -12.43 -14.50
N SER A 186 -21.50 -12.09 -13.66
CA SER A 186 -22.59 -11.18 -14.00
C SER A 186 -22.19 -9.69 -13.98
N ILE A 187 -21.15 -9.36 -13.20
CA ILE A 187 -20.64 -8.01 -13.01
C ILE A 187 -19.59 -7.71 -14.09
N VAL A 188 -18.58 -8.56 -14.24
CA VAL A 188 -17.33 -8.27 -14.95
C VAL A 188 -17.37 -8.79 -16.39
N SER A 189 -17.51 -10.11 -16.59
CA SER A 189 -17.79 -10.74 -17.89
C SER A 189 -17.93 -12.27 -17.72
N SER A 190 -18.75 -12.92 -18.55
CA SER A 190 -18.84 -14.39 -18.61
C SER A 190 -17.57 -15.09 -19.13
N LYS A 191 -16.62 -14.34 -19.71
CA LYS A 191 -15.34 -14.85 -20.24
C LYS A 191 -14.13 -14.31 -19.47
N CYS A 192 -14.31 -13.85 -18.23
CA CYS A 192 -13.23 -13.20 -17.48
C CYS A 192 -12.09 -14.16 -17.08
N ILE A 193 -12.35 -15.45 -16.93
CA ILE A 193 -11.36 -16.46 -16.51
C ILE A 193 -10.28 -16.60 -17.59
N GLY A 194 -9.01 -16.52 -17.18
CA GLY A 194 -7.84 -16.53 -18.05
C GLY A 194 -7.48 -15.16 -18.66
N GLN A 195 -8.30 -14.12 -18.44
CA GLN A 195 -8.00 -12.76 -18.88
C GLN A 195 -7.34 -11.94 -17.76
N ARG A 196 -6.60 -10.90 -18.13
CA ARG A 196 -6.06 -9.91 -17.18
C ARG A 196 -7.16 -8.97 -16.69
N LEU A 197 -7.11 -8.59 -15.41
CA LEU A 197 -8.08 -7.67 -14.81
C LEU A 197 -8.24 -6.35 -15.60
N GLY A 198 -7.18 -5.76 -16.14
CA GLY A 198 -7.26 -4.54 -16.94
C GLY A 198 -7.88 -4.72 -18.32
N ALA A 199 -7.91 -5.94 -18.86
CA ALA A 199 -8.66 -6.23 -20.09
C ALA A 199 -10.17 -6.32 -19.83
N ILE A 200 -10.57 -6.74 -18.62
CA ILE A 200 -11.97 -6.90 -18.25
C ILE A 200 -12.55 -5.65 -17.55
N SER A 201 -11.68 -4.75 -17.06
CA SER A 201 -12.05 -3.48 -16.41
C SER A 201 -11.16 -2.30 -16.85
N PRO A 202 -11.12 -1.99 -18.16
CA PRO A 202 -10.19 -1.00 -18.71
C PRO A 202 -10.43 0.40 -18.14
N GLY A 203 -9.35 1.09 -17.78
CA GLY A 203 -9.40 2.48 -17.29
C GLY A 203 -9.93 2.66 -15.87
N THR A 204 -10.25 1.56 -15.16
CA THR A 204 -10.81 1.64 -13.80
C THR A 204 -9.76 1.73 -12.70
N GLY A 205 -8.54 1.25 -12.94
CA GLY A 205 -7.45 1.16 -11.95
C GLY A 205 -7.42 -0.15 -11.15
N LEU A 206 -8.35 -1.08 -11.41
CA LEU A 206 -8.51 -2.31 -10.62
C LEU A 206 -7.27 -3.22 -10.65
N GLU A 207 -6.64 -3.38 -11.81
CA GLU A 207 -5.45 -4.24 -11.95
C GLU A 207 -4.28 -3.72 -11.11
N GLY A 208 -4.04 -2.40 -11.08
CA GLY A 208 -3.04 -1.78 -10.21
C GLY A 208 -3.37 -1.96 -8.73
N PHE A 209 -4.63 -1.72 -8.36
CA PHE A 209 -5.09 -1.88 -6.96
C PHE A 209 -4.91 -3.31 -6.43
N VAL A 210 -5.18 -4.32 -7.27
CA VAL A 210 -5.03 -5.74 -6.92
C VAL A 210 -3.57 -6.17 -6.94
N ARG A 211 -2.78 -5.68 -7.90
CA ARG A 211 -1.34 -5.99 -7.98
C ARG A 211 -0.64 -5.50 -6.73
N ASP A 212 -0.89 -4.28 -6.29
CA ASP A 212 -0.16 -3.64 -5.17
C ASP A 212 -0.54 -4.18 -3.77
N ALA A 213 -1.49 -5.11 -3.67
CA ALA A 213 -1.84 -5.81 -2.44
C ALA A 213 -0.86 -6.97 -2.13
N HIS A 214 0.41 -6.64 -1.84
CA HIS A 214 1.49 -7.62 -1.62
C HIS A 214 1.65 -8.08 -0.16
N LEU A 215 1.24 -7.30 0.84
CA LEU A 215 1.54 -7.59 2.26
C LEU A 215 0.34 -7.37 3.21
N GLY A 216 -0.86 -7.08 2.69
CA GLY A 216 -2.07 -6.90 3.50
C GLY A 216 -3.35 -6.75 2.69
N SER A 217 -4.51 -7.04 3.30
CA SER A 217 -5.82 -6.88 2.66
C SER A 217 -6.11 -5.41 2.37
N ARG A 218 -6.50 -5.09 1.14
CA ARG A 218 -6.94 -3.75 0.75
C ARG A 218 -8.46 -3.72 0.63
N ARG A 219 -9.09 -2.73 1.26
CA ARG A 219 -10.55 -2.56 1.21
C ARG A 219 -10.90 -1.28 0.46
N SER A 220 -12.11 -1.26 -0.10
CA SER A 220 -12.78 -0.03 -0.54
C SER A 220 -12.27 0.62 -1.84
N PHE A 221 -11.83 -0.18 -2.80
CA PHE A 221 -11.62 0.34 -4.16
C PHE A 221 -12.96 0.51 -4.86
N ARG A 222 -13.37 1.75 -5.10
CA ARG A 222 -14.62 2.06 -5.79
C ARG A 222 -14.35 2.16 -7.27
N MET A 223 -15.16 1.46 -8.04
CA MET A 223 -15.08 1.51 -9.50
C MET A 223 -16.46 1.62 -10.09
N GLU A 224 -16.55 2.40 -11.16
CA GLU A 224 -17.68 2.36 -12.06
C GLU A 224 -17.34 1.40 -13.19
N LEU A 225 -18.12 0.34 -13.33
CA LEU A 225 -17.99 -0.58 -14.45
C LEU A 225 -18.99 -0.17 -15.51
N ARG A 226 -18.46 0.33 -16.63
CA ARG A 226 -19.24 0.70 -17.80
C ARG A 226 -19.80 -0.57 -18.43
N SER A 227 -21.12 -0.63 -18.57
CA SER A 227 -21.77 -1.74 -19.24
C SER A 227 -21.46 -1.71 -20.74
N ARG A 228 -21.33 -2.89 -21.36
CA ARG A 228 -21.33 -3.01 -22.83
C ARG A 228 -22.76 -3.18 -23.31
N GLY A 229 -23.29 -2.21 -24.05
CA GLY A 229 -24.66 -2.22 -24.58
C GLY A 229 -25.62 -1.34 -23.77
N ASP A 230 -26.90 -1.70 -23.73
CA ASP A 230 -28.01 -0.88 -23.21
C ASP A 230 -28.27 -1.05 -21.69
N ALA A 231 -27.35 -1.69 -20.96
CA ALA A 231 -27.49 -1.90 -19.51
C ALA A 231 -26.90 -0.71 -18.71
N PRO A 232 -27.44 -0.38 -17.53
CA PRO A 232 -26.94 0.74 -16.72
C PRO A 232 -25.53 0.49 -16.19
N ASN A 233 -24.76 1.57 -16.01
CA ASN A 233 -23.45 1.51 -15.37
C ASN A 233 -23.58 0.99 -13.94
N ARG A 234 -22.64 0.14 -13.52
CA ARG A 234 -22.64 -0.47 -12.20
C ARG A 234 -21.59 0.17 -11.31
N PHE A 235 -22.02 0.63 -10.14
CA PHE A 235 -21.12 1.17 -9.12
C PHE A 235 -20.77 0.07 -8.13
N LEU A 236 -19.48 -0.27 -8.08
CA LEU A 236 -18.97 -1.40 -7.31
C LEU A 236 -17.98 -0.92 -6.26
N SER A 237 -17.99 -1.57 -5.10
CA SER A 237 -16.85 -1.54 -4.17
C SER A 237 -16.13 -2.87 -4.16
N VAL A 238 -14.81 -2.81 -4.25
CA VAL A 238 -13.94 -3.96 -4.39
C VAL A 238 -13.01 -4.11 -3.18
N HIS A 239 -12.90 -5.33 -2.68
CA HIS A 239 -12.04 -5.70 -1.56
C HIS A 239 -11.06 -6.79 -2.00
N VAL A 240 -9.78 -6.62 -1.70
CA VAL A 240 -8.72 -7.56 -2.05
C VAL A 240 -8.15 -8.17 -0.79
N VAL A 241 -8.15 -9.49 -0.71
CA VAL A 241 -7.61 -10.27 0.39
C VAL A 241 -6.45 -11.11 -0.16
N PRO A 242 -5.19 -10.79 0.15
CA PRO A 242 -4.07 -11.66 -0.19
C PRO A 242 -4.14 -12.92 0.67
N THR A 243 -3.91 -14.09 0.08
CA THR A 243 -3.83 -15.34 0.84
C THR A 243 -2.40 -15.53 1.33
N ALA A 244 -2.18 -15.63 2.64
CA ALA A 244 -0.85 -15.88 3.20
C ALA A 244 -0.45 -17.36 3.03
N LEU A 245 0.86 -17.56 2.81
CA LEU A 245 1.63 -18.82 2.71
C LEU A 245 1.76 -19.44 1.31
N GLY A 246 2.90 -19.16 0.68
CA GLY A 246 3.69 -20.20 0.01
C GLY A 246 4.95 -20.44 0.86
N SER A 247 5.14 -21.64 1.39
CA SER A 247 6.47 -22.12 1.79
C SER A 247 7.32 -22.32 0.54
N GLN A 248 8.65 -22.24 0.68
CA GLN A 248 9.66 -22.52 -0.36
C GLN A 248 9.21 -23.54 -1.43
N ASN A 249 8.68 -23.06 -2.54
CA ASN A 249 8.60 -23.65 -3.89
C ASN A 249 7.54 -22.90 -4.71
N ASP A 250 8.00 -21.93 -5.52
CA ASP A 250 7.47 -21.45 -6.82
C ASP A 250 5.95 -21.41 -7.15
N GLU A 251 5.03 -21.44 -6.17
CA GLU A 251 3.60 -21.23 -6.43
C GLU A 251 3.23 -19.72 -6.41
N PRO A 252 2.42 -19.24 -7.39
CA PRO A 252 2.09 -17.82 -7.48
C PRO A 252 1.13 -17.41 -6.36
N SER A 253 1.52 -16.39 -5.58
CA SER A 253 0.68 -15.80 -4.53
C SER A 253 -0.71 -15.42 -5.08
N LEU A 254 -1.76 -16.10 -4.62
CA LEU A 254 -3.14 -15.84 -5.02
C LEU A 254 -3.74 -14.67 -4.22
N ARG A 255 -4.71 -13.98 -4.83
CA ARG A 255 -5.45 -12.87 -4.23
C ARG A 255 -6.94 -13.02 -4.50
N VAL A 256 -7.75 -12.89 -3.47
CA VAL A 256 -9.22 -12.91 -3.57
C VAL A 256 -9.74 -11.48 -3.71
N VAL A 257 -10.56 -11.22 -4.70
CA VAL A 257 -11.14 -9.93 -5.09
C VAL A 257 -12.66 -10.02 -4.96
N LEU A 258 -13.24 -9.36 -3.95
CA LEU A 258 -14.67 -9.35 -3.66
C LEU A 258 -15.31 -8.07 -4.21
N PHE A 259 -16.39 -8.20 -4.98
CA PHE A 259 -17.22 -7.12 -5.51
C PHE A 259 -18.50 -6.99 -4.69
N HIS A 260 -18.89 -5.75 -4.39
CA HIS A 260 -20.17 -5.42 -3.77
C HIS A 260 -20.88 -4.38 -4.64
N GLU A 261 -22.12 -4.64 -5.01
CA GLU A 261 -22.93 -3.78 -5.88
C GLU A 261 -23.67 -2.74 -5.05
N ARG A 262 -23.63 -1.48 -5.48
CA ARG A 262 -24.38 -0.39 -4.84
C ARG A 262 -25.67 -0.16 -5.62
N GLY A 263 -26.81 -0.30 -4.96
CA GLY A 263 -28.13 -0.14 -5.58
C GLY A 263 -28.39 1.28 -6.06
N ALA A 264 -28.95 1.43 -7.26
CA ALA A 264 -29.24 2.71 -7.92
C ALA A 264 -30.41 3.53 -7.30
N ARG A 265 -30.95 3.14 -6.13
CA ARG A 265 -32.10 3.80 -5.47
C ARG A 265 -31.82 4.33 -4.06
N GLN A 266 -30.58 4.26 -3.57
CA GLN A 266 -30.15 4.93 -2.34
C GLN A 266 -29.25 6.11 -2.71
N GLU A 267 -29.82 7.07 -3.44
CA GLU A 267 -29.30 8.43 -3.54
C GLU A 267 -30.32 9.37 -2.91
N GLU A 268 -30.39 9.37 -1.59
CA GLU A 268 -30.89 10.48 -0.76
C GLU A 268 -30.52 10.14 0.70
N MET A 269 -29.79 11.06 1.36
CA MET A 269 -29.24 10.99 2.73
C MET A 269 -27.81 10.44 2.90
N ALA A 270 -26.90 11.41 3.09
CA ALA A 270 -25.59 11.39 3.78
C ALA A 270 -24.50 10.40 3.33
N PRO A 271 -23.28 10.88 2.97
CA PRO A 271 -22.11 10.02 2.88
C PRO A 271 -21.49 9.91 4.28
N ASP A 272 -21.86 8.85 5.01
CA ASP A 272 -21.11 8.44 6.19
C ASP A 272 -19.74 7.92 5.75
N SER A 273 -18.73 8.75 5.96
CA SER A 273 -17.32 8.40 5.88
C SER A 273 -16.89 7.70 7.16
N SER A 274 -17.29 6.44 7.36
CA SER A 274 -16.61 5.57 8.33
C SER A 274 -17.00 4.10 8.20
N ASN A 275 -15.96 3.25 8.23
CA ASN A 275 -15.95 1.83 8.59
C ASN A 275 -16.34 0.76 7.56
N ALA A 276 -15.34 0.31 6.79
CA ALA A 276 -15.15 -1.11 6.50
C ALA A 276 -13.83 -1.57 7.14
N GLY A 277 -13.78 -1.52 8.47
CA GLY A 277 -12.58 -1.69 9.29
C GLY A 277 -11.92 -3.07 9.14
N ILE A 278 -10.59 -3.06 9.17
CA ILE A 278 -9.81 -4.11 9.84
C ILE A 278 -10.63 -4.60 11.06
N ALA A 279 -10.74 -5.91 11.32
CA ALA A 279 -11.51 -6.38 12.48
C ALA A 279 -11.04 -5.57 13.69
N GLN A 280 -11.93 -5.02 14.53
CA GLN A 280 -11.53 -4.05 15.56
C GLN A 280 -10.27 -4.50 16.32
N LYS A 281 -10.18 -5.81 16.63
CA LYS A 281 -8.99 -6.47 17.17
C LYS A 281 -7.70 -6.33 16.35
N ASP A 282 -7.75 -6.53 15.04
CA ASP A 282 -6.60 -6.39 14.13
C ASP A 282 -6.26 -4.90 13.89
N PHE A 283 -7.24 -3.99 14.03
CA PHE A 283 -7.03 -2.53 13.90
C PHE A 283 -6.33 -2.03 15.14
N ASP A 284 -6.79 -2.49 16.30
CA ASP A 284 -6.18 -2.25 17.60
C ASP A 284 -4.76 -2.86 17.64
N GLU A 285 -4.53 -4.02 17.01
CA GLU A 285 -3.20 -4.64 16.90
C GLU A 285 -2.26 -3.84 15.99
N LEU A 286 -2.71 -3.43 14.80
CA LEU A 286 -1.92 -2.58 13.90
C LEU A 286 -1.67 -1.19 14.48
N LEU A 287 -2.65 -0.63 15.19
CA LEU A 287 -2.51 0.64 15.89
C LEU A 287 -1.51 0.50 17.04
N LEU A 288 -1.56 -0.59 17.81
CA LEU A 288 -0.58 -0.89 18.85
C LEU A 288 0.83 -1.10 18.27
N MET A 289 0.96 -1.78 17.13
CA MET A 289 2.23 -1.89 16.41
C MET A 289 2.73 -0.53 15.93
N ALA A 290 1.84 0.33 15.41
CA ALA A 290 2.18 1.69 15.01
C ALA A 290 2.65 2.53 16.21
N HIS A 291 2.00 2.44 17.37
CA HIS A 291 2.44 3.10 18.61
C HIS A 291 3.80 2.60 19.12
N ARG A 292 4.13 1.32 18.88
CA ARG A 292 5.43 0.73 19.24
C ARG A 292 6.53 1.11 18.24
N TYR A 293 6.19 1.16 16.96
CA TYR A 293 7.15 1.44 15.89
C TYR A 293 7.43 2.93 15.79
N TYR A 294 6.41 3.78 15.70
CA TYR A 294 6.54 5.22 15.52
C TYR A 294 6.79 5.95 16.84
N THR A 295 7.97 5.68 17.40
CA THR A 295 8.52 6.39 18.55
C THR A 295 9.76 7.18 18.12
N PRO A 296 10.22 8.17 18.92
CA PRO A 296 11.49 8.84 18.65
C PRO A 296 12.69 7.87 18.53
N ALA A 297 12.59 6.65 19.05
CA ALA A 297 13.64 5.64 18.91
C ALA A 297 13.77 5.09 17.48
N ALA A 298 12.73 5.21 16.64
CA ALA A 298 12.76 4.78 15.24
C ALA A 298 13.67 5.64 14.36
N ILE A 299 14.03 6.85 14.80
CA ILE A 299 15.06 7.65 14.14
C ILE A 299 16.39 6.96 14.40
N ILE A 300 17.07 6.46 13.37
CA ILE A 300 18.33 5.71 13.55
C ILE A 300 19.48 6.67 13.89
N GLY A 301 20.41 6.27 14.77
CA GLY A 301 21.56 7.09 15.17
C GLY A 301 21.59 7.44 16.67
N SER A 302 22.80 7.49 17.24
CA SER A 302 23.04 7.76 18.65
C SER A 302 23.90 9.01 18.90
N GLY A 303 24.39 9.65 17.84
CA GLY A 303 25.18 10.88 17.86
C GLY A 303 24.45 12.07 18.51
N PRO A 304 25.20 13.12 18.91
CA PRO A 304 24.66 14.24 19.66
C PRO A 304 23.55 15.00 18.90
N ILE A 305 23.73 15.18 17.59
CA ILE A 305 22.78 15.85 16.70
C ILE A 305 21.47 15.06 16.60
N THR A 306 21.56 13.75 16.32
CA THR A 306 20.36 12.88 16.28
C THR A 306 19.68 12.77 17.63
N ARG A 307 20.44 12.71 18.74
CA ARG A 307 19.87 12.71 20.09
C ARG A 307 19.11 13.99 20.40
N ALA A 308 19.62 15.14 19.95
CA ALA A 308 18.94 16.42 20.06
C ALA A 308 17.64 16.44 19.23
N LEU A 309 17.67 15.92 17.99
CA LEU A 309 16.48 15.74 17.15
C LEU A 309 15.43 14.85 17.83
N LYS A 310 15.81 13.65 18.30
CA LYS A 310 14.91 12.73 19.03
C LYS A 310 14.25 13.41 20.22
N SER A 311 15.03 14.18 20.98
CA SER A 311 14.54 14.94 22.14
C SER A 311 13.57 16.06 21.72
N SER A 312 13.83 16.74 20.60
CA SER A 312 12.95 17.75 20.04
C SER A 312 11.62 17.14 19.60
N VAL A 313 11.66 16.06 18.81
CA VAL A 313 10.48 15.31 18.37
C VAL A 313 9.65 14.83 19.57
N ALA A 314 10.29 14.26 20.60
CA ALA A 314 9.61 13.78 21.80
C ALA A 314 8.88 14.90 22.59
N ARG A 315 9.48 16.11 22.66
CA ARG A 315 8.83 17.26 23.30
C ARG A 315 7.67 17.79 22.46
N THR A 316 7.85 17.87 21.14
CA THR A 316 6.84 18.39 20.21
C THR A 316 5.66 17.44 20.05
N ALA A 317 5.86 16.12 20.13
CA ALA A 317 4.79 15.13 20.08
C ALA A 317 3.70 15.39 21.16
N LYS A 318 4.10 15.83 22.35
CA LYS A 318 3.20 16.15 23.48
C LYS A 318 2.43 17.46 23.34
N ARG A 319 2.70 18.26 22.29
CA ARG A 319 2.01 19.53 22.01
C ARG A 319 0.86 19.29 21.04
N SER A 320 -0.22 20.05 21.19
CA SER A 320 -1.40 19.99 20.31
C SER A 320 -1.41 21.03 19.18
N GLY A 321 -0.41 21.92 19.14
CA GLY A 321 -0.30 22.98 18.11
C GLY A 321 0.17 22.47 16.76
N CYS A 322 0.15 23.37 15.77
CA CYS A 322 0.73 23.12 14.46
C CYS A 322 2.23 22.87 14.58
N VAL A 323 2.76 22.00 13.72
CA VAL A 323 4.19 21.69 13.65
C VAL A 323 4.68 21.84 12.22
N LEU A 324 5.82 22.51 12.04
CA LEU A 324 6.56 22.55 10.79
C LEU A 324 7.78 21.62 10.90
N ILE A 325 7.90 20.68 9.97
CA ILE A 325 9.06 19.81 9.81
C ILE A 325 9.82 20.27 8.56
N ARG A 326 11.03 20.78 8.75
CA ARG A 326 11.92 21.17 7.65
C ARG A 326 13.03 20.15 7.49
N GLY A 327 13.35 19.79 6.26
CA GLY A 327 14.48 18.91 5.94
C GLY A 327 14.64 18.75 4.44
N ASN A 328 15.81 18.32 4.00
CA ASN A 328 16.13 18.14 2.59
C ASN A 328 15.16 17.15 1.91
N GLN A 329 15.16 17.14 0.57
CA GLN A 329 14.53 16.05 -0.17
C GLN A 329 15.16 14.71 0.25
N GLY A 330 14.34 13.66 0.37
CA GLY A 330 14.78 12.36 0.88
C GLY A 330 15.11 12.29 2.38
N SER A 331 14.96 13.40 3.13
CA SER A 331 15.00 13.35 4.59
C SER A 331 13.72 12.70 5.15
N GLU A 332 13.83 12.00 6.28
CA GLU A 332 12.78 11.19 6.92
C GLU A 332 11.59 12.02 7.52
N ARG A 333 11.09 13.03 6.79
CA ARG A 333 9.99 13.94 7.21
C ARG A 333 8.68 13.19 7.47
N ASP A 334 8.32 12.22 6.62
CA ASP A 334 7.11 11.39 6.81
C ASP A 334 7.22 10.53 8.08
N LEU A 335 8.40 9.94 8.35
CA LEU A 335 8.64 9.19 9.59
C LEU A 335 8.43 10.08 10.82
N ILE A 336 9.04 11.28 10.84
CA ILE A 336 8.87 12.22 11.96
C ILE A 336 7.41 12.65 12.10
N ALA A 337 6.70 12.93 10.99
CA ALA A 337 5.29 13.30 11.03
C ALA A 337 4.43 12.19 11.64
N ARG A 338 4.70 10.92 11.31
CA ARG A 338 4.04 9.75 11.92
C ARG A 338 4.40 9.59 13.40
N ILE A 339 5.65 9.82 13.79
CA ILE A 339 6.05 9.82 15.20
C ILE A 339 5.26 10.88 15.97
N LEU A 340 5.12 12.09 15.45
CA LEU A 340 4.35 13.15 16.12
C LEU A 340 2.87 12.78 16.33
N HIS A 341 2.30 11.99 15.42
CA HIS A 341 0.95 11.48 15.55
C HIS A 341 0.87 10.36 16.60
N TYR A 342 1.58 9.25 16.39
CA TYR A 342 1.45 8.03 17.21
C TYR A 342 2.11 8.12 18.60
N SER A 343 3.11 8.99 18.79
CA SER A 343 3.69 9.25 20.12
C SER A 343 3.09 10.49 20.82
N GLY A 344 2.15 11.17 20.15
CA GLY A 344 1.54 12.41 20.61
C GLY A 344 0.20 12.22 21.32
N SER A 345 -0.50 13.34 21.53
CA SER A 345 -1.83 13.37 22.19
C SER A 345 -3.00 13.21 21.21
N SER A 346 -2.73 12.93 19.94
CA SER A 346 -3.75 12.78 18.90
C SER A 346 -4.35 11.38 18.97
N ASN A 347 -5.67 11.29 19.09
CA ASN A 347 -6.40 10.01 19.24
C ASN A 347 -7.29 9.68 18.03
N GLY A 348 -7.37 10.57 17.04
CA GLY A 348 -8.17 10.41 15.82
C GLY A 348 -7.33 9.99 14.61
N THR A 349 -7.92 10.11 13.42
CA THR A 349 -7.33 9.64 12.16
C THR A 349 -6.08 10.41 11.75
N LEU A 350 -5.07 9.72 11.20
CA LEU A 350 -3.98 10.32 10.45
C LEU A 350 -4.39 10.49 8.98
N VAL A 351 -4.43 11.73 8.49
CA VAL A 351 -4.71 12.06 7.09
C VAL A 351 -3.47 12.69 6.49
N ASN A 352 -3.06 12.24 5.29
CA ASN A 352 -1.93 12.82 4.58
C ASN A 352 -2.39 13.48 3.27
N PHE A 353 -1.82 14.63 2.96
CA PHE A 353 -2.10 15.40 1.75
C PHE A 353 -0.80 15.98 1.19
N SER A 354 -0.44 15.59 -0.03
CA SER A 354 0.73 16.10 -0.72
C SER A 354 0.38 17.37 -1.52
N CYS A 355 0.90 18.52 -1.10
CA CYS A 355 0.61 19.80 -1.70
C CYS A 355 1.19 19.91 -3.12
N GLY A 356 0.43 20.52 -4.04
CA GLY A 356 0.80 20.66 -5.45
C GLY A 356 0.77 19.37 -6.26
N SER A 357 0.30 18.24 -5.70
CA SER A 357 0.18 16.97 -6.45
C SER A 357 -1.07 16.89 -7.32
N VAL A 358 -2.00 17.85 -7.19
CA VAL A 358 -3.27 17.94 -7.93
C VAL A 358 -3.48 19.36 -8.44
N PRO A 359 -4.32 19.59 -9.48
CA PRO A 359 -4.66 20.94 -9.92
C PRO A 359 -5.30 21.78 -8.79
N VAL A 360 -5.03 23.09 -8.76
CA VAL A 360 -5.45 24.04 -7.70
C VAL A 360 -6.93 23.95 -7.33
N THR A 361 -7.82 23.86 -8.32
CA THR A 361 -9.28 23.77 -8.08
C THR A 361 -9.67 22.46 -7.38
N SER A 362 -8.90 21.39 -7.58
CA SER A 362 -9.06 20.11 -6.89
C SER A 362 -8.34 20.11 -5.54
N GLU A 363 -7.20 20.79 -5.40
CA GLU A 363 -6.47 20.96 -4.14
C GLU A 363 -7.37 21.62 -3.08
N GLN A 364 -8.00 22.73 -3.42
CA GLN A 364 -8.93 23.41 -2.51
C GLN A 364 -10.11 22.51 -2.12
N ALA A 365 -10.75 21.84 -3.09
CA ALA A 365 -11.91 20.99 -2.85
C ALA A 365 -11.56 19.74 -2.02
N ILE A 366 -10.38 19.14 -2.22
CA ILE A 366 -9.92 17.96 -1.48
C ILE A 366 -9.50 18.35 -0.07
N LEU A 367 -8.78 19.46 0.11
CA LEU A 367 -8.25 19.86 1.41
C LEU A 367 -9.34 20.46 2.31
N LEU A 368 -10.03 21.47 1.82
CA LEU A 368 -10.97 22.30 2.57
C LEU A 368 -12.42 21.82 2.42
N GLY A 369 -12.72 21.15 1.31
CA GLY A 369 -14.11 20.90 0.92
C GLY A 369 -14.73 22.14 0.30
N GLY A 370 -15.88 21.97 -0.33
CA GLY A 370 -16.55 23.05 -1.03
C GLY A 370 -17.67 22.54 -1.93
N VAL A 371 -18.18 23.40 -2.80
CA VAL A 371 -19.25 23.06 -3.73
C VAL A 371 -18.67 22.98 -5.14
N VAL A 372 -18.49 21.76 -5.64
CA VAL A 372 -18.02 21.53 -7.02
C VAL A 372 -19.23 21.05 -7.84
N ASN A 373 -19.54 21.76 -8.93
CA ASN A 373 -20.70 21.47 -9.78
C ASN A 373 -22.04 21.40 -9.01
N GLY A 374 -22.22 22.26 -8.00
CA GLY A 374 -23.46 22.34 -7.22
C GLY A 374 -23.62 21.27 -6.12
N LYS A 375 -22.65 20.36 -5.94
CA LYS A 375 -22.66 19.36 -4.85
C LYS A 375 -21.62 19.69 -3.79
N ALA A 376 -22.03 19.70 -2.52
CA ALA A 376 -21.14 19.88 -1.38
C ALA A 376 -20.23 18.64 -1.21
N GLN A 377 -18.93 18.88 -1.10
CA GLN A 377 -17.89 17.89 -0.86
C GLN A 377 -17.19 18.19 0.47
N SER A 378 -17.06 17.16 1.31
CA SER A 378 -16.30 17.23 2.56
C SER A 378 -14.81 17.11 2.27
N GLY A 379 -14.01 18.07 2.74
CA GLY A 379 -12.56 18.05 2.61
C GLY A 379 -11.86 17.19 3.67
N HIS A 380 -10.58 16.95 3.49
CA HIS A 380 -9.69 16.28 4.44
C HIS A 380 -9.67 16.96 5.82
N LEU A 381 -9.96 18.27 5.86
CA LEU A 381 -10.12 19.01 7.10
C LEU A 381 -11.32 18.54 7.96
N THR A 382 -12.28 17.81 7.40
CA THR A 382 -13.36 17.19 8.20
C THR A 382 -13.09 15.74 8.57
N ALA A 383 -12.36 15.01 7.72
CA ALA A 383 -11.96 13.63 7.98
C ALA A 383 -10.93 13.49 9.13
N GLY A 384 -10.17 14.56 9.41
CA GLY A 384 -9.13 14.61 10.45
C GLY A 384 -9.60 15.07 11.84
N THR A 385 -10.90 15.18 12.09
CA THR A 385 -11.42 15.66 13.40
C THR A 385 -10.90 14.80 14.55
N ALA A 386 -10.34 15.43 15.59
CA ALA A 386 -9.61 14.82 16.71
C ALA A 386 -8.31 14.05 16.34
N GLY A 387 -7.88 14.10 15.08
CA GLY A 387 -6.70 13.41 14.53
C GLY A 387 -5.55 14.33 14.14
N THR A 388 -4.82 13.97 13.09
CA THR A 388 -3.70 14.76 12.55
C THR A 388 -3.76 14.83 11.03
N LEU A 389 -3.63 16.03 10.47
CA LEU A 389 -3.46 16.27 9.04
C LEU A 389 -2.00 16.57 8.75
N ILE A 390 -1.38 15.74 7.91
CA ILE A 390 -0.05 15.96 7.35
C ILE A 390 -0.21 16.72 6.02
N LEU A 391 0.47 17.85 5.91
CA LEU A 391 0.60 18.63 4.67
C LEU A 391 2.04 18.48 4.16
N GLU A 392 2.24 17.64 3.14
CA GLU A 392 3.59 17.44 2.59
C GLU A 392 3.95 18.51 1.57
N ASN A 393 5.16 19.05 1.67
CA ASN A 393 5.69 20.08 0.78
C ASN A 393 4.77 21.32 0.75
N VAL A 394 4.48 21.86 1.94
CA VAL A 394 3.52 22.95 2.15
C VAL A 394 3.86 24.21 1.32
N GLU A 395 5.12 24.40 0.96
CA GLU A 395 5.58 25.45 0.05
C GLU A 395 4.92 25.40 -1.34
N LYS A 396 4.37 24.23 -1.73
CA LYS A 396 3.71 24.02 -3.03
C LYS A 396 2.21 24.35 -3.01
N LEU A 397 1.66 24.75 -1.86
CA LEU A 397 0.25 25.16 -1.78
C LEU A 397 0.00 26.39 -2.63
N ASP A 398 -1.13 26.40 -3.34
CA ASP A 398 -1.57 27.60 -4.03
C ASP A 398 -1.85 28.76 -3.04
N PRO A 399 -1.47 30.02 -3.35
CA PRO A 399 -1.68 31.16 -2.46
C PRO A 399 -3.13 31.34 -1.98
N SER A 400 -4.12 31.00 -2.81
CA SER A 400 -5.53 31.09 -2.43
C SER A 400 -5.93 30.05 -1.38
N VAL A 401 -5.29 28.88 -1.39
CA VAL A 401 -5.46 27.81 -0.41
C VAL A 401 -4.71 28.16 0.88
N GLN A 402 -3.52 28.74 0.77
CA GLN A 402 -2.75 29.24 1.93
C GLN A 402 -3.56 30.26 2.75
N ALA A 403 -4.16 31.26 2.09
CA ALA A 403 -4.97 32.28 2.74
C ALA A 403 -6.23 31.71 3.43
N GLN A 404 -6.82 30.64 2.89
CA GLN A 404 -7.96 29.96 3.50
C GLN A 404 -7.54 29.15 4.73
N LEU A 405 -6.40 28.45 4.64
CA LEU A 405 -5.85 27.71 5.76
C LEU A 405 -5.42 28.65 6.90
N ALA A 406 -4.82 29.80 6.59
CA ALA A 406 -4.51 30.85 7.55
C ALA A 406 -5.76 31.31 8.31
N LYS A 407 -6.85 31.62 7.59
CA LYS A 407 -8.13 32.03 8.20
C LYS A 407 -8.73 30.93 9.08
N LEU A 408 -8.63 29.67 8.67
CA LEU A 408 -9.11 28.53 9.43
C LEU A 408 -8.33 28.40 10.75
N LEU A 409 -7.00 28.50 10.69
CA LEU A 409 -6.13 28.38 11.87
C LEU A 409 -6.26 29.56 12.84
N ASP A 410 -6.51 30.76 12.33
CA ASP A 410 -6.73 31.96 13.13
C ASP A 410 -8.08 31.91 13.88
N ARG A 411 -9.15 31.52 13.18
CA ARG A 411 -10.52 31.59 13.71
C ARG A 411 -11.02 30.30 14.33
N GLY A 412 -10.38 29.17 14.04
CA GLY A 412 -10.82 27.82 14.42
C GLY A 412 -12.15 27.41 13.76
N ILE A 413 -12.55 28.11 12.71
CA ILE A 413 -13.79 27.88 11.96
C ILE A 413 -13.54 28.00 10.45
N TYR A 414 -14.20 27.14 9.69
CA TYR A 414 -14.20 27.15 8.23
C TYR A 414 -15.63 27.36 7.72
N ASP A 415 -15.80 28.26 6.77
CA ASP A 415 -17.09 28.46 6.08
C ASP A 415 -17.08 27.69 4.76
N LYS A 416 -17.92 26.66 4.68
CA LYS A 416 -18.04 25.80 3.48
C LYS A 416 -18.88 26.41 2.37
N GLY A 417 -19.35 27.66 2.55
CA GLY A 417 -20.35 28.30 1.69
C GLY A 417 -21.79 27.83 1.96
N GLN A 418 -21.99 26.88 2.88
CA GLN A 418 -23.30 26.40 3.35
C GLN A 418 -23.43 26.43 4.90
N GLY A 419 -22.43 26.96 5.61
CA GLY A 419 -22.40 27.01 7.07
C GLY A 419 -20.99 27.03 7.64
N ILE A 420 -20.89 27.45 8.91
CA ILE A 420 -19.64 27.56 9.67
C ILE A 420 -19.39 26.25 10.44
N GLU A 421 -18.22 25.65 10.27
CA GLU A 421 -17.82 24.42 10.94
C GLU A 421 -16.56 24.63 11.80
N ARG A 422 -16.56 24.19 13.06
CA ARG A 422 -15.36 24.18 13.91
C ARG A 422 -14.54 22.93 13.62
N VAL A 423 -13.29 23.13 13.24
CA VAL A 423 -12.36 22.04 12.94
C VAL A 423 -11.36 21.92 14.07
N ALA A 424 -11.40 20.80 14.80
CA ALA A 424 -10.46 20.49 15.87
C ALA A 424 -9.49 19.41 15.40
N MET A 425 -8.34 19.81 14.86
CA MET A 425 -7.28 18.87 14.44
C MET A 425 -5.89 19.43 14.65
N ARG A 426 -4.91 18.53 14.73
CA ARG A 426 -3.49 18.89 14.69
C ARG A 426 -3.01 18.96 13.24
N ILE A 427 -2.29 20.01 12.88
CA ILE A 427 -1.63 20.13 11.58
C ILE A 427 -0.13 19.86 11.73
N VAL A 428 0.41 19.02 10.86
CA VAL A 428 1.85 18.78 10.71
C VAL A 428 2.22 19.09 9.26
N ALA A 429 2.93 20.18 9.03
CA ALA A 429 3.40 20.56 7.70
C ALA A 429 4.85 20.12 7.49
N THR A 430 5.20 19.70 6.28
CA THR A 430 6.58 19.44 5.89
C THR A 430 7.02 20.42 4.81
N SER A 431 8.31 20.80 4.81
CA SER A 431 8.90 21.64 3.77
C SER A 431 10.34 21.25 3.47
N THR A 432 10.77 21.45 2.21
CA THR A 432 12.18 21.31 1.78
C THR A 432 12.93 22.64 1.72
N VAL A 433 12.22 23.76 1.84
CA VAL A 433 12.77 25.10 1.68
C VAL A 433 12.56 25.93 2.94
N ASP A 434 13.15 27.12 2.97
CA ASP A 434 12.87 28.08 4.02
C ASP A 434 11.58 28.85 3.71
N LEU A 435 10.52 28.58 4.49
CA LEU A 435 9.26 29.28 4.31
C LEU A 435 9.34 30.76 4.70
N GLU A 436 10.31 31.15 5.54
CA GLU A 436 10.55 32.57 5.87
C GLU A 436 11.05 33.32 4.63
N GLU A 437 11.98 32.72 3.86
CA GLU A 437 12.46 33.31 2.61
C GLU A 437 11.37 33.42 1.54
N LEU A 438 10.43 32.47 1.49
CA LEU A 438 9.28 32.54 0.58
C LEU A 438 8.28 33.61 1.02
N ALA A 439 8.06 33.78 2.32
CA ALA A 439 7.21 34.84 2.85
C ALA A 439 7.80 36.23 2.57
N ASP A 440 9.11 36.40 2.71
CA ASP A 440 9.82 37.66 2.36
C ASP A 440 9.71 38.02 0.87
N ARG A 441 9.40 37.03 0.01
CA ARG A 441 9.20 37.20 -1.44
C ARG A 441 7.72 37.29 -1.84
N ASP A 442 6.79 37.35 -0.88
CA ASP A 442 5.34 37.28 -1.09
C ASP A 442 4.86 35.98 -1.80
N GLU A 443 5.66 34.90 -1.73
CA GLU A 443 5.33 33.58 -2.29
C GLU A 443 4.65 32.65 -1.26
N PHE A 444 4.71 33.02 0.02
CA PHE A 444 4.07 32.28 1.11
C PHE A 444 3.33 33.22 2.08
N ASP A 445 2.13 32.83 2.50
CA ASP A 445 1.28 33.65 3.37
C ASP A 445 1.91 33.79 4.78
N PRO A 446 2.22 35.02 5.23
CA PRO A 446 2.91 35.25 6.50
C PRO A 446 2.05 34.91 7.72
N VAL A 447 0.72 34.93 7.60
CA VAL A 447 -0.19 34.54 8.68
C VAL A 447 -0.17 33.02 8.83
N LEU A 448 -0.24 32.27 7.71
CA LEU A 448 -0.09 30.82 7.73
C LEU A 448 1.28 30.42 8.30
N LEU A 449 2.35 31.09 7.88
CA LEU A 449 3.69 30.87 8.42
C LEU A 449 3.70 31.04 9.94
N GLY A 450 3.14 32.13 10.46
CA GLY A 450 3.06 32.39 11.90
C GLY A 450 2.40 31.25 12.69
N HIS A 451 1.35 30.62 12.13
CA HIS A 451 0.72 29.46 12.77
C HIS A 451 1.58 28.20 12.71
N LEU A 452 2.21 27.90 11.57
CA LEU A 452 3.02 26.69 11.38
C LEU A 452 4.35 26.74 12.15
N TYR A 453 4.94 27.94 12.26
CA TYR A 453 6.29 28.13 12.78
C TYR A 453 6.38 28.01 14.32
N HIS A 454 5.24 28.01 15.02
CA HIS A 454 5.21 27.97 16.49
C HIS A 454 5.93 26.73 17.08
N HIS A 455 5.89 25.60 16.37
CA HIS A 455 6.68 24.43 16.69
C HIS A 455 7.43 23.96 15.44
N ARG A 456 8.74 24.20 15.40
CA ARG A 456 9.60 23.83 14.28
C ARG A 456 10.50 22.65 14.65
N ILE A 457 10.66 21.72 13.71
CA ILE A 457 11.63 20.62 13.77
C ILE A 457 12.47 20.68 12.50
N ASP A 458 13.77 20.95 12.66
CA ASP A 458 14.74 20.86 11.59
C ASP A 458 15.40 19.49 11.60
N ILE A 459 15.28 18.77 10.49
CA ILE A 459 15.99 17.51 10.27
C ILE A 459 17.39 17.86 9.76
N PRO A 460 18.45 17.49 10.50
CA PRO A 460 19.82 17.68 10.05
C PRO A 460 20.07 16.78 8.83
N ALA A 461 20.83 17.30 7.87
CA ALA A 461 21.19 16.55 6.68
C ALA A 461 22.08 15.36 7.04
N LEU A 462 22.11 14.33 6.20
CA LEU A 462 23.01 13.18 6.42
C LEU A 462 24.48 13.59 6.57
N CYS A 463 24.93 14.64 5.85
CA CYS A 463 26.30 15.14 5.97
C CYS A 463 26.66 15.73 7.34
N ASP A 464 25.65 16.18 8.10
CA ASP A 464 25.82 16.64 9.50
C ASP A 464 25.72 15.47 10.50
N ARG A 465 25.37 14.26 10.02
CA ARG A 465 25.12 13.05 10.82
C ARG A 465 26.16 11.96 10.54
N GLN A 466 27.40 12.33 10.21
CA GLN A 466 28.46 11.38 9.89
C GLN A 466 28.72 10.36 11.03
N GLU A 467 28.59 10.78 12.29
CA GLU A 467 28.71 9.89 13.46
C GLU A 467 27.63 8.78 13.48
N ASP A 468 26.48 9.01 12.85
CA ASP A 468 25.38 8.06 12.78
C ASP A 468 25.44 7.15 11.53
N LEU A 469 26.33 7.43 10.57
CA LEU A 469 26.35 6.78 9.27
C LEU A 469 26.45 5.26 9.38
N HIS A 470 27.30 4.76 10.29
CA HIS A 470 27.43 3.32 10.51
C HIS A 470 26.13 2.70 11.02
N GLU A 471 25.48 3.30 12.03
CA GLU A 471 24.19 2.82 12.55
C GLU A 471 23.10 2.88 11.49
N ILE A 472 23.06 3.95 10.69
CA ILE A 472 22.12 4.12 9.58
C ILE A 472 22.30 3.01 8.54
N VAL A 473 23.53 2.78 8.08
CA VAL A 473 23.82 1.72 7.09
C VAL A 473 23.48 0.36 7.66
N GLN A 474 23.84 0.07 8.91
CA GLN A 474 23.49 -1.20 9.55
C GLN A 474 21.97 -1.38 9.66
N GLY A 475 21.23 -0.34 10.02
CA GLY A 475 19.77 -0.38 10.03
C GLY A 475 19.16 -0.68 8.66
N ILE A 476 19.74 -0.13 7.59
CA ILE A 476 19.33 -0.44 6.20
C ILE A 476 19.62 -1.91 5.87
N LEU A 477 20.78 -2.44 6.29
CA LEU A 477 21.10 -3.85 6.12
C LEU A 477 20.12 -4.73 6.90
N ASP A 478 19.85 -4.45 8.16
CA ASP A 478 18.95 -5.25 9.02
C ASP A 478 17.50 -5.26 8.50
N GLU A 479 17.01 -4.14 7.94
CA GLU A 479 15.70 -4.06 7.28
C GLU A 479 15.58 -5.01 6.06
N ASN A 480 16.70 -5.39 5.43
CA ASN A 480 16.72 -6.09 4.14
C ASN A 480 17.50 -7.44 4.16
N GLY A 481 18.23 -7.73 5.23
CA GLY A 481 19.28 -8.76 5.33
C GLY A 481 18.76 -10.20 5.41
N ASP A 482 17.60 -10.42 6.04
CA ASP A 482 16.99 -11.76 6.23
C ASP A 482 16.68 -12.48 4.90
N SER A 483 16.61 -11.75 3.79
CA SER A 483 16.28 -12.29 2.47
C SER A 483 17.50 -12.57 1.58
N LYS A 484 18.69 -12.05 1.91
CA LYS A 484 19.86 -12.04 1.00
C LYS A 484 21.19 -12.43 1.61
N GLY A 485 21.29 -12.53 2.94
CA GLY A 485 22.50 -12.98 3.62
C GLY A 485 23.59 -11.92 3.81
N VAL A 486 23.45 -10.71 3.24
CA VAL A 486 24.33 -9.56 3.50
C VAL A 486 23.99 -8.96 4.86
N MET A 487 24.91 -9.09 5.82
CA MET A 487 24.68 -8.68 7.22
C MET A 487 25.66 -7.61 7.70
N ARG A 488 26.76 -7.38 6.96
CA ARG A 488 27.82 -6.46 7.38
C ARG A 488 28.28 -5.58 6.23
N VAL A 489 28.88 -4.45 6.58
CA VAL A 489 29.58 -3.53 5.67
C VAL A 489 31.04 -3.44 6.06
N SER A 490 31.96 -3.41 5.08
CA SER A 490 33.40 -3.29 5.35
C SER A 490 33.76 -1.86 5.82
N PRO A 491 34.82 -1.67 6.62
CA PRO A 491 35.26 -0.33 7.01
C PRO A 491 35.55 0.58 5.82
N GLN A 492 36.19 0.04 4.77
CA GLN A 492 36.50 0.78 3.54
C GLN A 492 35.24 1.19 2.77
N ALA A 493 34.20 0.36 2.80
CA ALA A 493 32.89 0.69 2.25
C ALA A 493 32.22 1.83 3.03
N LEU A 494 32.31 1.82 4.36
CA LEU A 494 31.79 2.92 5.20
C LEU A 494 32.52 4.23 4.94
N ASP A 495 33.86 4.20 4.86
CA ASP A 495 34.66 5.39 4.55
C ASP A 495 34.27 5.97 3.18
N LEU A 496 34.06 5.10 2.18
CA LEU A 496 33.60 5.53 0.86
C LEU A 496 32.24 6.24 0.93
N LEU A 497 31.29 5.69 1.70
CA LEU A 497 29.96 6.29 1.90
C LEU A 497 30.03 7.63 2.65
N ALA A 498 30.97 7.77 3.59
CA ALA A 498 31.20 9.00 4.36
C ALA A 498 31.78 10.13 3.49
N GLU A 499 32.59 9.79 2.48
CA GLU A 499 33.17 10.74 1.53
C GLU A 499 32.15 11.28 0.49
N GLN A 500 31.01 10.62 0.31
CA GLN A 500 30.02 11.03 -0.68
C GLN A 500 29.16 12.23 -0.24
N GLN A 501 28.70 12.99 -1.23
CA GLN A 501 27.62 13.95 -1.05
C GLN A 501 26.31 13.32 -1.49
N TRP A 502 25.33 13.29 -0.58
CA TRP A 502 24.01 12.71 -0.81
C TRP A 502 23.02 13.83 -1.15
N ALA A 503 22.71 14.00 -2.43
CA ALA A 503 21.82 15.04 -2.95
C ALA A 503 20.38 14.84 -2.47
N ASP A 504 19.90 13.59 -2.42
CA ASP A 504 18.60 13.20 -1.85
C ASP A 504 18.77 12.55 -0.46
N ASP A 505 19.81 12.95 0.29
CA ASP A 505 20.00 12.64 1.71
C ASP A 505 19.92 11.12 2.01
N LEU A 506 19.17 10.71 3.03
CA LEU A 506 18.98 9.31 3.41
C LEU A 506 18.31 8.45 2.33
N GLU A 507 17.44 9.01 1.48
CA GLU A 507 16.76 8.24 0.44
C GLU A 507 17.74 7.76 -0.63
N GLU A 508 18.69 8.61 -1.01
CA GLU A 508 19.78 8.25 -1.93
C GLU A 508 20.71 7.20 -1.31
N LEU A 509 21.14 7.40 -0.06
CA LEU A 509 21.97 6.42 0.66
C LEU A 509 21.28 5.06 0.72
N ARG A 510 19.99 5.02 1.08
CA ARG A 510 19.17 3.79 1.11
C ARG A 510 19.12 3.13 -0.27
N SER A 511 18.92 3.91 -1.32
CA SER A 511 18.88 3.40 -2.69
C SER A 511 20.21 2.79 -3.11
N VAL A 512 21.34 3.47 -2.85
CA VAL A 512 22.68 3.00 -3.18
C VAL A 512 23.03 1.73 -2.40
N VAL A 513 22.85 1.73 -1.07
CA VAL A 513 23.13 0.56 -0.23
C VAL A 513 22.27 -0.63 -0.64
N ARG A 514 20.96 -0.44 -0.85
CA ARG A 514 20.06 -1.52 -1.30
C ARG A 514 20.45 -2.06 -2.67
N THR A 515 20.83 -1.18 -3.59
CA THR A 515 21.32 -1.60 -4.91
C THR A 515 22.62 -2.39 -4.77
N ALA A 516 23.50 -2.01 -3.85
CA ALA A 516 24.75 -2.70 -3.58
C ALA A 516 24.54 -4.08 -2.97
N MET A 517 23.59 -4.22 -2.04
CA MET A 517 23.16 -5.52 -1.51
C MET A 517 22.64 -6.44 -2.62
N ASN A 518 21.96 -5.91 -3.64
CA ASN A 518 21.45 -6.72 -4.76
C ASN A 518 22.55 -7.30 -5.64
N HIS A 519 23.72 -6.66 -5.68
CA HIS A 519 24.88 -7.08 -6.47
C HIS A 519 25.96 -7.75 -5.60
N CYS A 520 25.68 -7.94 -4.31
CA CYS A 520 26.60 -8.55 -3.38
C CYS A 520 26.41 -10.07 -3.34
N GLU A 521 27.51 -10.80 -3.55
CA GLU A 521 27.58 -12.24 -3.32
C GLU A 521 28.28 -12.48 -1.97
N GLY A 522 27.52 -12.85 -0.93
CA GLY A 522 28.05 -13.13 0.41
C GLY A 522 27.48 -12.26 1.52
N ASP A 523 28.12 -12.28 2.70
CA ASP A 523 27.63 -11.63 3.93
C ASP A 523 28.16 -10.20 4.17
N LEU A 524 29.09 -9.75 3.34
CA LEU A 524 29.85 -8.52 3.52
C LEU A 524 29.73 -7.62 2.28
N LEU A 525 29.15 -6.44 2.47
CA LEU A 525 29.16 -5.37 1.48
C LEU A 525 30.55 -4.72 1.44
N ASP A 526 31.27 -4.88 0.33
CA ASP A 526 32.63 -4.39 0.15
C ASP A 526 32.72 -3.13 -0.72
N VAL A 527 33.84 -2.42 -0.61
CA VAL A 527 34.12 -1.14 -1.30
C VAL A 527 34.01 -1.27 -2.82
N ALA A 528 34.38 -2.42 -3.39
CA ALA A 528 34.35 -2.64 -4.83
C ALA A 528 32.92 -2.57 -5.41
N GLN A 529 31.94 -3.11 -4.70
CA GLN A 529 30.54 -3.12 -5.13
C GLN A 529 29.94 -1.71 -5.05
N LEU A 530 30.21 -1.00 -3.96
CA LEU A 530 29.78 0.39 -3.79
C LEU A 530 30.43 1.32 -4.81
N ALA A 531 31.75 1.19 -5.04
CA ALA A 531 32.46 1.98 -6.04
C ALA A 531 31.85 1.78 -7.43
N SER A 532 31.53 0.53 -7.81
CA SER A 532 30.86 0.23 -9.07
C SER A 532 29.50 0.93 -9.22
N ILE A 533 28.71 0.99 -8.15
CA ILE A 533 27.36 1.61 -8.18
C ILE A 533 27.44 3.12 -8.20
N LEU A 534 28.39 3.68 -7.47
CA LEU A 534 28.67 5.12 -7.44
C LEU A 534 29.39 5.60 -8.71
N GLY A 535 29.71 4.69 -9.64
CA GLY A 535 30.44 5.02 -10.87
C GLY A 535 31.89 5.46 -10.61
N LEU A 536 32.46 5.05 -9.47
CA LEU A 536 33.82 5.32 -9.05
C LEU A 536 34.74 4.19 -9.53
N ASP A 537 35.90 4.56 -10.06
CA ASP A 537 36.89 3.59 -10.52
C ASP A 537 37.55 2.90 -9.31
N PRO A 538 37.34 1.59 -9.07
CA PRO A 538 37.79 0.90 -7.85
C PRO A 538 39.32 0.89 -7.67
N LEU A 539 40.08 1.29 -8.70
CA LEU A 539 41.54 1.37 -8.68
C LEU A 539 42.10 2.65 -8.03
N HIS A 540 41.28 3.67 -7.75
CA HIS A 540 41.76 4.91 -7.10
C HIS A 540 41.94 4.80 -5.57
N GLY A 541 41.58 3.66 -4.97
CA GLY A 541 41.69 3.43 -3.52
C GLY A 541 43.01 2.80 -3.05
N ARG A 542 43.82 2.19 -3.94
CA ARG A 542 45.07 1.53 -3.53
C ARG A 542 46.28 2.46 -3.41
N ASP A 543 46.20 3.68 -3.92
CA ASP A 543 47.33 4.62 -3.91
C ASP A 543 47.36 5.55 -2.69
N ARG A 544 46.28 5.60 -1.88
CA ARG A 544 46.22 6.52 -0.72
C ARG A 544 46.91 5.99 0.54
N GLU A 545 47.00 4.67 0.74
CA GLU A 545 47.76 4.09 1.87
C GLU A 545 49.28 4.01 1.62
N ALA A 546 49.73 4.13 0.36
CA ALA A 546 51.15 4.07 0.01
C ALA A 546 51.90 5.42 0.07
N GLN A 547 51.23 6.53 0.40
CA GLN A 547 51.82 7.87 0.48
C GLN A 547 51.99 8.39 1.91
N ARG A 548 52.44 7.51 2.82
CA ARG A 548 53.11 7.91 4.07
C ARG A 548 54.53 7.39 4.08
N ASP A 549 55.37 7.95 3.22
CA ASP A 549 56.79 8.12 3.52
C ASP A 549 57.33 9.35 2.77
N PRO A 550 58.09 10.24 3.43
CA PRO A 550 58.64 11.42 2.81
C PRO A 550 59.92 11.07 2.04
N MET A 551 60.15 11.81 0.95
CA MET A 551 61.45 11.93 0.25
C MET A 551 61.72 10.85 -0.81
N VAL A 552 61.66 11.21 -2.10
CA VAL A 552 62.80 11.19 -3.04
C VAL A 552 62.38 11.80 -4.40
N HIS A 553 63.29 12.64 -4.88
CA HIS A 553 63.39 13.38 -6.14
C HIS A 553 62.89 12.73 -7.45
N ALA A 554 62.22 13.57 -8.23
CA ALA A 554 62.59 13.99 -9.59
C ALA A 554 63.28 12.97 -10.50
N ALA A 555 62.57 12.53 -11.55
CA ALA A 555 62.96 12.64 -12.95
C ALA A 555 62.03 11.78 -13.81
N GLN A 556 61.32 12.41 -14.77
CA GLN A 556 61.34 12.06 -16.19
C GLN A 556 60.10 12.61 -16.90
N LEU A 557 60.37 13.54 -17.82
CA LEU A 557 59.45 14.06 -18.81
C LEU A 557 59.31 13.08 -19.98
N ALA A 558 58.07 12.96 -20.45
CA ALA A 558 57.58 12.61 -21.79
C ALA A 558 57.25 11.12 -22.10
N PRO A 559 56.29 10.83 -23.03
CA PRO A 559 55.44 11.74 -23.81
C PRO A 559 53.91 11.54 -23.57
N ILE A 560 53.15 12.63 -23.69
CA ILE A 560 51.68 12.57 -23.79
C ILE A 560 51.32 11.91 -25.12
N ARG A 561 50.90 10.64 -25.08
CA ARG A 561 50.13 10.03 -26.17
C ARG A 561 48.67 10.45 -25.99
N HIS A 562 48.20 11.36 -26.84
CA HIS A 562 46.78 11.54 -27.08
C HIS A 562 46.20 10.22 -27.58
N GLN A 563 45.43 9.53 -26.75
CA GLN A 563 44.39 8.63 -27.23
C GLN A 563 43.06 9.41 -27.23
N PRO A 564 42.31 9.44 -28.36
CA PRO A 564 40.96 9.98 -28.38
C PRO A 564 40.05 9.06 -27.55
N GLY A 565 39.43 9.61 -26.52
CA GLY A 565 38.45 8.88 -25.72
C GLY A 565 37.10 8.70 -26.42
N ALA A 566 36.47 7.56 -26.15
CA ALA A 566 35.02 7.33 -26.04
C ALA A 566 34.84 5.89 -25.51
N SER A 567 33.99 5.62 -24.51
CA SER A 567 32.60 6.05 -24.50
C SER A 567 32.18 6.71 -23.18
N ALA A 568 31.79 7.97 -23.29
CA ALA A 568 30.97 8.68 -22.32
C ALA A 568 29.50 8.44 -22.70
N THR A 569 28.87 7.45 -22.07
CA THR A 569 27.43 7.21 -22.17
C THR A 569 26.73 7.94 -21.03
N GLY A 570 25.97 8.99 -21.32
CA GLY A 570 24.96 9.50 -20.38
C GLY A 570 24.96 11.00 -20.05
N GLY A 571 25.65 11.87 -20.82
CA GLY A 571 25.55 13.32 -20.63
C GLY A 571 24.57 13.99 -21.61
N PRO A 572 23.98 15.16 -21.28
CA PRO A 572 23.12 15.96 -22.19
C PRO A 572 23.76 16.32 -23.55
N TRP A 573 25.09 16.21 -23.63
CA TRP A 573 25.92 16.50 -24.81
C TRP A 573 26.45 15.23 -25.52
N ALA A 574 26.08 14.03 -25.07
CA ALA A 574 26.41 12.77 -25.74
C ALA A 574 25.54 12.60 -27.00
N ILE A 575 26.10 12.05 -28.08
CA ILE A 575 25.35 11.72 -29.29
C ILE A 575 24.73 10.34 -29.08
N THR A 576 23.41 10.25 -29.19
CA THR A 576 22.63 9.02 -28.96
C THR A 576 21.86 8.64 -30.21
N GLU A 577 21.51 7.35 -30.36
CA GLU A 577 20.73 6.87 -31.51
C GLU A 577 19.31 7.46 -31.57
N GLU A 578 18.82 8.01 -30.45
CA GLU A 578 17.53 8.71 -30.34
C GLU A 578 17.59 10.18 -30.79
N ASP A 579 18.77 10.70 -31.17
CA ASP A 579 18.92 12.08 -31.61
C ASP A 579 18.29 12.34 -32.99
N PRO A 580 17.61 13.49 -33.19
CA PRO A 580 17.17 13.89 -34.51
C PRO A 580 18.38 14.01 -35.45
N ILE A 581 18.25 13.43 -36.65
CA ILE A 581 19.28 13.51 -37.70
C ILE A 581 19.28 14.93 -38.29
N SER A 582 19.90 15.87 -37.57
CA SER A 582 19.99 17.28 -37.90
C SER A 582 21.40 17.81 -37.65
N LEU A 583 21.98 18.45 -38.67
CA LEU A 583 23.31 19.07 -38.57
C LEU A 583 23.36 20.14 -37.47
N ASP A 584 22.28 20.90 -37.29
CA ASP A 584 22.20 21.93 -36.23
C ASP A 584 22.18 21.29 -34.83
N HIS A 585 21.56 20.11 -34.67
CA HIS A 585 21.50 19.37 -33.40
C HIS A 585 22.87 18.81 -33.01
N TYR A 586 23.57 18.18 -33.97
CA TYR A 586 24.92 17.68 -33.74
C TYR A 586 25.94 18.79 -33.51
N GLU A 587 25.79 19.92 -34.21
CA GLU A 587 26.63 21.11 -33.99
C GLU A 587 26.42 21.69 -32.59
N MET A 588 25.18 21.77 -32.11
CA MET A 588 24.86 22.19 -30.74
C MET A 588 25.49 21.25 -29.69
N LYS A 589 25.37 19.93 -29.87
CA LYS A 589 25.99 18.94 -28.96
C LYS A 589 27.52 19.01 -28.95
N ALA A 590 28.14 19.22 -30.11
CA ALA A 590 29.60 19.40 -30.19
C ALA A 590 30.07 20.64 -29.42
N LEU A 591 29.32 21.75 -29.49
CA LEU A 591 29.61 22.97 -28.72
C LEU A 591 29.49 22.73 -27.21
N LEU A 592 28.43 22.06 -26.76
CA LEU A 592 28.20 21.74 -25.34
C LEU A 592 29.27 20.78 -24.81
N ARG A 593 29.66 19.76 -25.58
CA ARG A 593 30.71 18.82 -25.22
C ARG A 593 32.07 19.52 -25.08
N ALA A 594 32.39 20.43 -26.00
CA ALA A 594 33.64 21.19 -25.94
C ALA A 594 33.69 22.15 -24.75
N LEU A 595 32.59 22.86 -24.45
CA LEU A 595 32.49 23.71 -23.27
C LEU A 595 32.59 22.90 -21.98
N ASN A 596 31.94 21.74 -21.91
CA ASN A 596 32.02 20.88 -20.74
C ASN A 596 33.45 20.33 -20.52
N ALA A 597 34.09 19.86 -21.59
CA ALA A 597 35.47 19.35 -21.53
C ALA A 597 36.49 20.42 -21.11
N THR A 598 36.18 21.69 -21.36
CA THR A 598 37.04 22.85 -21.05
C THR A 598 36.56 23.62 -19.82
N ARG A 599 35.60 23.08 -19.05
CA ARG A 599 34.99 23.72 -17.86
C ARG A 599 34.50 25.15 -18.13
N GLY A 600 33.95 25.39 -19.32
CA GLY A 600 33.38 26.67 -19.74
C GLY A 600 34.36 27.66 -20.36
N ASP A 601 35.65 27.31 -20.53
CA ASP A 601 36.60 28.18 -21.23
C ASP A 601 36.29 28.26 -22.73
N LYS A 602 35.70 29.37 -23.15
CA LYS A 602 35.27 29.60 -24.54
C LYS A 602 36.44 29.71 -25.52
N LEU A 603 37.63 30.15 -25.10
CA LEU A 603 38.79 30.23 -26.00
C LEU A 603 39.39 28.85 -26.22
N GLU A 604 39.49 28.05 -25.16
CA GLU A 604 40.00 26.69 -25.27
C GLU A 604 39.00 25.74 -25.95
N ALA A 605 37.69 25.94 -25.75
CA ALA A 605 36.64 25.26 -26.52
C ALA A 605 36.71 25.58 -28.02
N ALA A 606 36.97 26.83 -28.40
CA ALA A 606 37.17 27.22 -29.80
C ALA A 606 38.37 26.50 -30.42
N ARG A 607 39.48 26.40 -29.66
CA ARG A 607 40.69 25.69 -30.05
C ARG A 607 40.42 24.19 -30.24
N LEU A 608 39.71 23.57 -29.28
CA LEU A 608 39.33 22.15 -29.32
C LEU A 608 38.48 21.80 -30.56
N LEU A 609 37.55 22.70 -30.92
CA LEU A 609 36.68 22.55 -32.09
C LEU A 609 37.31 23.03 -33.41
N LYS A 610 38.56 23.54 -33.38
CA LYS A 610 39.24 24.16 -34.53
C LYS A 610 38.43 25.30 -35.18
N LEU A 611 37.72 26.08 -34.36
CA LEU A 611 36.93 27.23 -34.78
C LEU A 611 37.65 28.54 -34.41
N GLY A 612 37.47 29.57 -35.25
CA GLY A 612 37.87 30.93 -34.88
C GLY A 612 37.00 31.49 -33.74
N LYS A 613 37.58 32.35 -32.88
CA LYS A 613 36.89 32.98 -31.74
C LYS A 613 35.54 33.58 -32.12
N SER A 614 35.49 34.43 -33.14
CA SER A 614 34.25 35.08 -33.60
C SER A 614 33.18 34.09 -34.06
N THR A 615 33.59 32.97 -34.67
CA THR A 615 32.69 31.90 -35.13
C THR A 615 32.08 31.14 -33.97
N LEU A 616 32.87 30.83 -32.93
CA LEU A 616 32.35 30.16 -31.74
C LEU A 616 31.28 31.01 -31.05
N TYR A 617 31.57 32.29 -30.76
CA TYR A 617 30.61 33.17 -30.09
C TYR A 617 29.33 33.37 -30.90
N ARG A 618 29.42 33.46 -32.24
CA ARG A 618 28.25 33.52 -33.12
C ARG A 618 27.39 32.26 -33.03
N LYS A 619 28.02 31.07 -32.97
CA LYS A 619 27.31 29.78 -32.87
C LYS A 619 26.69 29.59 -31.48
N LEU A 620 27.38 29.94 -30.39
CA LEU A 620 26.82 29.91 -29.03
C LEU A 620 25.59 30.80 -28.91
N LYS A 621 25.64 32.01 -29.47
CA LYS A 621 24.48 32.92 -29.51
C LYS A 621 23.33 32.38 -30.36
N ARG A 622 23.63 31.74 -31.51
CA ARG A 622 22.61 31.12 -32.39
C ARG A 622 21.83 30.02 -31.67
N PHE A 623 22.50 29.20 -30.85
CA PHE A 623 21.90 28.09 -30.12
C PHE A 623 21.47 28.42 -28.67
N GLY A 624 21.58 29.69 -28.24
CA GLY A 624 21.17 30.12 -26.91
C GLY A 624 22.03 29.59 -25.75
N ILE A 625 23.24 29.10 -26.03
CA ILE A 625 24.16 28.55 -25.02
C ILE A 625 24.93 29.69 -24.36
N ARG A 626 24.78 29.85 -23.03
CA ARG A 626 25.40 30.93 -22.26
C ARG A 626 26.81 30.61 -21.79
#